data_AF-A0A317ZBV9-F1
#
_entry.id   AF-A0A317ZBV9-F1
#
_cell.length_a   1.000
_cell.length_b   1.000
_cell.length_c   1.000
_cell.angle_alpha   90.00
_cell.angle_beta   90.00
_cell.angle_gamma   90.00
#
_symmetry.space_group_name_H-M   'P 1'
#
loop_
_entity.id
_entity.type
_entity.pdbx_description
1 polymer ?
#
loop_
_entity_poly.entity_id
_entity_poly.type
_entity_poly.pdbx_seq_one_letter_code
_entity_poly.pdbx_strand_id
1 'polypeptide(L)' 'MLDIKLFRNEPERVKKKIALRQMDPSVVDEVLALDQQRRDYIQQTEELKAERNKASQQIAEKKRNKENADDAIKAQREV' A
#
# COMPACT_ATOMS: atom_id res chain seq x y z
N MET A 1 -0.96 21.45 -9.39
CA MET A 1 -0.94 20.56 -8.19
C MET A 1 0.48 20.54 -7.65
N LEU A 2 0.68 20.62 -6.34
CA LEU A 2 2.02 20.56 -5.73
C LEU A 2 2.49 19.09 -5.66
N ASP A 3 3.81 18.86 -5.74
CA ASP A 3 4.38 17.53 -5.61
C ASP A 3 4.22 17.02 -4.16
N ILE A 4 3.72 15.79 -4.00
CA ILE A 4 3.56 15.14 -2.69
C ILE A 4 4.90 15.00 -1.94
N LYS A 5 6.02 14.92 -2.66
CA LYS A 5 7.38 14.92 -2.05
C LYS A 5 7.64 16.19 -1.26
N LEU A 6 7.09 17.33 -1.70
CA LEU A 6 7.22 18.60 -0.97
C LEU A 6 6.53 18.54 0.40
N PHE A 7 5.34 17.93 0.46
CA PHE A 7 4.62 17.74 1.72
C PHE A 7 5.38 16.82 2.67
N ARG A 8 6.02 15.77 2.15
CA ARG A 8 6.79 14.80 2.95
C ARG A 8 8.10 15.38 3.47
N ASN A 9 8.83 16.09 2.62
CA ASN A 9 10.18 16.56 2.95
C ASN A 9 10.19 17.89 3.69
N GLU A 10 9.22 18.78 3.40
CA GLU A 10 9.17 20.14 3.95
C GLU A 10 7.76 20.54 4.44
N PRO A 11 7.07 19.73 5.28
CA PRO A 11 5.69 19.99 5.69
C PRO A 11 5.51 21.36 6.36
N GLU A 12 6.43 21.72 7.25
CA GLU A 12 6.41 23.01 7.96
C GLU A 12 6.51 24.21 7.03
N ARG A 13 7.27 24.09 5.95
CA ARG A 13 7.37 25.16 4.94
C ARG A 13 6.05 25.33 4.19
N VAL A 14 5.38 24.22 3.89
CA VAL A 14 4.06 24.24 3.24
C VAL A 14 3.02 24.83 4.19
N LYS A 15 2.96 24.39 5.45
CA LYS A 15 2.07 24.94 6.48
C LYS A 15 2.21 26.45 6.63
N LYS A 16 3.45 26.95 6.76
CA LYS A 16 3.72 28.39 6.83
C LYS A 16 3.22 29.15 5.60
N LYS A 17 3.42 28.61 4.40
CA LYS A 17 2.93 29.24 3.15
C LYS A 17 1.40 29.24 3.05
N ILE A 18 0.74 28.22 3.57
CA ILE A 18 -0.73 28.13 3.62
C ILE A 18 -1.29 29.14 4.65
N ALA A 19 -0.67 29.22 5.83
CA ALA A 19 -1.02 30.22 6.85
C ALA A 19 -0.87 31.65 6.33
N LEU A 20 0.19 31.95 5.57
CA LEU A 20 0.39 33.27 4.93
C LEU A 20 -0.74 33.63 3.94
N ARG A 21 -1.43 32.64 3.40
CA ARG A 21 -2.59 32.81 2.52
C ARG A 21 -3.92 32.80 3.28
N GLN A 22 -3.87 32.88 4.62
CA GLN A 22 -5.04 32.85 5.50
C GLN A 22 -5.91 31.59 5.32
N MET A 23 -5.28 30.48 4.92
CA MET A 23 -5.91 29.18 4.82
C MET A 23 -5.49 28.31 6.00
N ASP A 24 -6.30 27.28 6.29
CA ASP A 24 -6.04 26.34 7.37
C ASP A 24 -4.81 25.45 7.05
N PRO A 25 -3.72 25.50 7.83
CA PRO A 25 -2.56 24.63 7.66
C PRO A 25 -2.82 23.15 7.96
N SER A 26 -3.92 22.82 8.64
CA SER A 26 -4.30 21.44 9.00
C SER A 26 -4.43 20.52 7.78
N VAL A 27 -4.77 21.08 6.61
CA VAL A 27 -4.87 20.36 5.33
C VAL A 27 -3.55 19.66 4.96
N VAL A 28 -2.41 20.17 5.41
CA VAL A 28 -1.09 19.52 5.18
C VAL A 28 -1.03 18.19 5.93
N ASP A 29 -1.53 18.17 7.16
CA ASP A 29 -1.54 16.98 8.00
C ASP A 29 -2.52 15.94 7.46
N GLU A 30 -3.70 16.37 6.98
CA GLU A 30 -4.66 15.50 6.29
C GLU A 30 -4.07 14.85 5.04
N VAL A 31 -3.37 15.64 4.20
CA VAL A 31 -2.69 15.13 3.01
C VAL A 31 -1.63 14.09 3.37
N LEU A 32 -0.85 14.34 4.43
CA LEU A 32 0.16 13.38 4.90
C LEU A 32 -0.46 12.11 5.46
N ALA A 33 -1.58 12.20 6.17
CA ALA A 33 -2.30 11.02 6.67
C ALA A 33 -2.84 10.14 5.54
N LEU A 34 -3.46 10.77 4.53
CA LEU A 34 -3.92 10.06 3.33
C LEU A 34 -2.77 9.44 2.53
N ASP A 35 -1.64 10.15 2.44
CA ASP A 35 -0.45 9.63 1.79
C ASP A 35 0.15 8.43 2.53
N GLN A 36 0.10 8.43 3.86
CA GLN A 36 0.49 7.27 4.67
C GLN A 36 -0.41 6.07 4.40
N GLN A 37 -1.74 6.24 4.49
CA GLN A 37 -2.70 5.17 4.20
C GLN A 37 -2.50 4.59 2.79
N ARG A 38 -2.28 5.46 1.80
CA ARG A 38 -2.00 5.01 0.43
C ARG A 38 -0.75 4.14 0.36
N ARG A 39 0.33 4.50 1.05
CA ARG A 39 1.57 3.71 1.07
C ARG A 39 1.36 2.37 1.76
N ASP A 40 0.61 2.36 2.85
CA ASP A 40 0.28 1.13 3.58
C ASP A 40 -0.54 0.17 2.71
N TYR A 41 -1.56 0.67 1.99
CA TYR A 41 -2.34 -0.15 1.07
C TYR A 41 -1.52 -0.67 -0.12
N ILE A 42 -0.59 0.13 -0.65
CA ILE A 42 0.32 -0.34 -1.70
C ILE A 42 1.18 -1.48 -1.17
N GLN A 43 1.76 -1.32 0.02
CA GLN A 43 2.57 -2.37 0.63
C GLN A 43 1.74 -3.66 0.85
N GLN A 44 0.56 -3.56 1.47
CA GLN A 44 -0.33 -4.69 1.67
C GLN A 44 -0.69 -5.37 0.34
N THR A 45 -0.99 -4.60 -0.69
CA THR A 45 -1.31 -5.14 -2.02
C THR A 45 -0.14 -5.93 -2.62
N GLU A 46 1.08 -5.42 -2.49
CA GLU A 46 2.27 -6.12 -2.99
C GLU A 46 2.59 -7.38 -2.16
N GLU A 47 2.39 -7.33 -0.85
CA GLU A 47 2.52 -8.50 0.04
C GLU A 47 1.51 -9.60 -0.35
N LEU A 48 0.23 -9.27 -0.48
CA LEU A 48 -0.83 -10.22 -0.89
C LEU A 48 -0.56 -10.80 -2.29
N LYS A 49 -0.07 -9.99 -3.24
CA LYS A 49 0.34 -10.49 -4.55
C LYS A 49 1.51 -11.46 -4.45
N ALA A 50 2.51 -11.17 -3.63
CA ALA A 50 3.65 -12.05 -3.43
C ALA A 50 3.23 -13.39 -2.80
N GLU A 51 2.38 -13.35 -1.78
CA GLU A 51 1.80 -14.53 -1.14
C GLU A 51 1.00 -15.38 -2.13
N ARG A 52 0.10 -14.76 -2.90
CA ARG A 52 -0.67 -15.44 -3.94
C ARG A 52 0.22 -16.09 -4.99
N ASN A 53 1.28 -15.41 -5.42
CA ASN A 53 2.21 -15.95 -6.41
C ASN A 53 3.00 -17.15 -5.85
N LYS A 54 3.43 -17.08 -4.59
CA LYS A 54 4.08 -18.19 -3.89
C LYS A 54 3.15 -19.39 -3.74
N ALA A 55 1.90 -19.16 -3.33
CA ALA A 55 0.88 -20.20 -3.24
C ALA A 55 0.63 -20.87 -4.60
N SER A 56 0.49 -20.09 -5.68
CA SER A 56 0.37 -20.63 -7.05
C SER A 56 1.52 -21.56 -7.43
N GLN A 57 2.76 -21.17 -7.12
CA GLN A 57 3.95 -21.99 -7.41
C GLN A 57 3.92 -23.31 -6.62
N GLN A 58 3.60 -23.26 -5.33
CA GLN A 58 3.47 -24.45 -4.48
C GLN A 58 2.36 -25.39 -4.97
N ILE A 59 1.23 -24.84 -5.42
CA ILE A 59 0.15 -25.64 -6.02
C ILE A 59 0.62 -26.34 -7.29
N ALA A 60 1.36 -25.64 -8.16
CA ALA A 60 1.90 -26.22 -9.38
C ALA A 60 2.89 -27.36 -9.08
N GLU A 61 3.77 -27.21 -8.08
CA GLU A 61 4.70 -28.25 -7.63
C GLU A 61 3.97 -29.46 -7.06
N LYS A 62 3.01 -29.27 -6.16
CA LYS A 62 2.19 -30.37 -5.60
C LYS A 62 1.46 -31.14 -6.69
N LYS A 63 0.83 -30.43 -7.63
CA LYS A 63 0.15 -31.06 -8.78
C LYS A 63 1.11 -31.85 -9.65
N ARG A 64 2.33 -31.34 -9.88
CA ARG A 64 3.38 -32.06 -10.62
C ARG A 64 3.81 -33.34 -9.88
N ASN A 65 3.87 -33.30 -8.56
CA ASN A 65 4.19 -34.44 -7.70
C ASN A 65 3.00 -35.41 -7.48
N LYS A 66 1.83 -35.13 -8.08
CA LYS A 66 0.57 -35.87 -7.90
C LYS A 66 0.05 -35.85 -6.45
N GLU A 67 0.42 -34.81 -5.69
CA GLU A 67 -0.07 -34.56 -4.33
C GLU A 67 -1.35 -33.72 -4.36
N ASN A 68 -2.20 -33.87 -3.34
CA ASN A 68 -3.41 -33.05 -3.22
C ASN A 68 -3.04 -31.58 -2.89
N ALA A 69 -3.64 -30.63 -3.60
CA ALA A 69 -3.40 -29.20 -3.47
C ALA A 69 -4.66 -28.38 -3.13
N ASP A 70 -5.77 -29.04 -2.77
CA ASP A 70 -7.07 -28.39 -2.59
C ASP A 70 -7.09 -27.36 -1.46
N ASP A 71 -6.38 -27.64 -0.36
CA ASP A 71 -6.25 -26.70 0.77
C ASP A 71 -5.46 -25.44 0.39
N ALA A 72 -4.41 -25.58 -0.42
CA ALA A 72 -3.62 -24.45 -0.90
C ALA A 72 -4.41 -23.59 -1.90
N ILE A 73 -5.27 -24.23 -2.72
CA ILE A 73 -6.17 -23.53 -3.65
C ILE A 73 -7.26 -22.76 -2.89
N LYS A 74 -7.80 -23.32 -1.80
CA LYS A 74 -8.76 -22.61 -0.93
C LYS A 74 -8.14 -21.39 -0.27
N ALA A 75 -6.97 -21.56 0.36
CA ALA A 75 -6.26 -20.46 1.00
C ALA A 75 -5.94 -19.32 0.01
N GLN A 76 -5.61 -19.65 -1.24
CA GLN A 76 -5.36 -18.64 -2.28
C GLN A 76 -6.61 -17.80 -2.65
N ARG A 77 -7.82 -18.34 -2.51
CA ARG A 77 -9.07 -17.64 -2.87
C ARG A 77 -9.56 -16.68 -1.78
N GLU A 78 -9.07 -16.83 -0.56
CA GLU A 78 -9.45 -15.99 0.59
C GLU A 78 -8.51 -14.78 0.78
N VAL A 79 -7.42 -14.72 0.01
CA VAL A 79 -6.42 -13.63 -0.08
C VAL A 79 -6.76 -12.70 -1.24
#